data_AF-A0A7C7K2Y5-F1
#
_entry.id   AF-A0A7C7K2Y5-F1
#
_cell.length_a   1.000
_cell.length_b   1.000
_cell.length_c   1.000
_cell.angle_alpha   90.00
_cell.angle_beta   90.00
_cell.angle_gamma   90.00
#
_symmetry.space_group_name_H-M   'P 1'
#
loop_
_entity.id
_entity.type
_entity.pdbx_description
1 polymer ?
#
loop_
_entity_poly.entity_id
_entity_poly.type
_entity_poly.pdbx_seq_one_letter_code
_entity_poly.pdbx_strand_id
1 'polypeptide(L)'
;MSDITTVFLLVIAFITIPGWLFMFYKKITTEVHEQSIPYRLKPMVKLMPFIAAITVAIALLLAIFDVFVRVAPFFFLASLVAVGLQILFILIALISKTARHKAINSTEGKFMVVLALLTWAAIKFSWQTFRYVLKLHAKSKSASGRDYQDRNVFGYHGHESEAQKARRLFGQYYE
;
A
#
# COMPACT_ATOMS: atom_id res chain seq x y z
N MET A 1 -21.85 -9.15 -0.77
CA MET A 1 -22.04 -7.93 -1.57
C MET A 1 -20.76 -7.12 -1.74
N SER A 2 -19.86 -7.04 -0.75
CA SER A 2 -18.58 -6.30 -0.83
C SER A 2 -17.62 -6.73 -1.95
N ASP A 3 -17.60 -8.02 -2.30
CA ASP A 3 -16.54 -8.57 -3.16
C ASP A 3 -16.73 -8.20 -4.63
N ILE A 4 -17.97 -8.24 -5.13
CA ILE A 4 -18.31 -7.84 -6.50
C ILE A 4 -18.07 -6.35 -6.71
N THR A 5 -18.45 -5.52 -5.73
CA THR A 5 -18.22 -4.07 -5.79
C THR A 5 -16.72 -3.75 -5.80
N THR A 6 -15.93 -4.48 -5.01
CA THR A 6 -14.47 -4.30 -4.97
C THR A 6 -13.81 -4.69 -6.28
N VAL A 7 -14.20 -5.83 -6.86
CA VAL A 7 -13.70 -6.27 -8.18
C VAL A 7 -14.07 -5.26 -9.26
N PHE A 8 -15.30 -4.75 -9.26
CA PHE A 8 -15.76 -3.75 -10.21
C PHE A 8 -15.00 -2.42 -10.10
N LEU A 9 -14.76 -1.94 -8.87
CA LEU A 9 -13.96 -0.73 -8.62
C LEU A 9 -12.51 -0.91 -9.07
N LEU A 10 -11.91 -2.09 -8.84
CA LEU A 10 -10.56 -2.41 -9.31
C LEU A 10 -10.49 -2.40 -10.84
N VAL A 11 -11.45 -3.04 -11.52
CA VAL A 11 -11.53 -3.05 -12.98
C VAL A 11 -11.65 -1.64 -13.55
N ILE A 12 -12.51 -0.79 -12.96
CA ILE A 12 -12.63 0.61 -13.35
C ILE A 12 -11.30 1.33 -13.15
N ALA A 13 -10.68 1.20 -11.96
CA ALA A 13 -9.40 1.85 -11.67
C ALA A 13 -8.31 1.44 -12.69
N PHE A 14 -8.23 0.16 -13.05
CA PHE A 14 -7.27 -0.37 -14.02
C PHE A 14 -7.44 0.18 -15.44
N ILE A 15 -8.64 0.63 -15.82
CA ILE A 15 -8.88 1.26 -17.13
C ILE A 15 -8.74 2.78 -17.03
N THR A 16 -9.36 3.39 -16.03
CA THR A 16 -9.46 4.84 -15.89
C THR A 16 -8.12 5.48 -15.55
N ILE A 17 -7.31 4.88 -14.67
CA ILE A 17 -6.01 5.45 -14.25
C ILE A 17 -5.03 5.53 -15.44
N PRO A 18 -4.77 4.44 -16.20
CA PRO A 18 -3.86 4.52 -17.34
C PRO A 18 -4.37 5.42 -18.47
N GLY A 19 -5.69 5.47 -18.68
CA GLY A 19 -6.31 6.37 -19.66
C GLY A 19 -6.15 7.84 -19.27
N TRP A 20 -6.35 8.17 -18.00
CA TRP A 20 -6.16 9.52 -17.48
C TRP A 20 -4.68 9.95 -17.54
N LEU A 21 -3.75 9.07 -17.16
CA LEU A 21 -2.31 9.33 -17.27
C LEU A 21 -1.86 9.56 -18.71
N PHE A 22 -2.40 8.80 -19.67
CA PHE A 22 -2.16 9.01 -21.09
C PHE A 22 -2.65 10.39 -21.56
N MET A 23 -3.87 10.78 -21.20
CA MET A 23 -4.44 12.09 -21.56
C MET A 23 -3.62 13.24 -20.97
N PHE A 24 -3.20 13.11 -19.71
CA PHE A 24 -2.33 14.08 -19.07
C PHE A 24 -0.98 14.18 -19.79
N TYR A 25 -0.35 13.05 -20.10
CA TYR A 25 0.91 13.01 -20.84
C TYR A 25 0.79 13.71 -22.21
N LYS A 26 -0.28 13.44 -22.95
CA LYS A 26 -0.54 14.07 -24.25
C LYS A 26 -0.69 15.59 -24.10
N LYS A 27 -1.43 16.04 -23.08
CA LYS A 27 -1.67 17.46 -22.79
C LYS A 27 -0.38 18.22 -22.49
N ILE A 28 0.50 17.66 -21.67
CA ILE A 28 1.79 18.29 -21.32
C ILE A 28 2.81 18.23 -22.46
N THR A 29 2.72 17.24 -23.38
CA THR A 29 3.68 17.05 -24.48
C THR A 29 3.22 17.57 -25.84
N THR A 30 2.10 18.30 -25.92
CA THR A 30 1.52 18.74 -27.21
C THR A 30 2.46 19.69 -28.00
N GLU A 31 3.14 20.61 -27.33
CA GLU A 31 4.04 21.62 -27.94
C GLU A 31 5.53 21.33 -27.69
N VAL A 32 5.83 20.10 -27.30
CA VAL A 32 7.21 19.70 -27.00
C VAL A 32 7.93 19.37 -28.31
N HIS A 33 9.14 19.92 -28.47
CA HIS A 33 9.93 19.83 -29.70
C HIS A 33 10.17 18.38 -30.13
N GLU A 34 10.06 18.09 -31.43
CA GLU A 34 10.11 16.73 -31.99
C GLU A 34 11.40 15.94 -31.68
N GLN A 35 12.53 16.62 -31.52
CA GLN A 35 13.81 15.99 -31.19
C GLN A 35 13.96 15.64 -29.70
N SER A 36 13.05 16.10 -28.85
CA SER A 36 13.15 15.88 -27.40
C SER A 36 12.64 14.49 -26.98
N ILE A 37 13.21 13.96 -25.90
CA ILE A 37 12.87 12.65 -25.32
C ILE A 37 11.36 12.49 -25.08
N PRO A 38 10.60 13.49 -24.55
CA PRO A 38 9.17 13.34 -24.32
C PRO A 38 8.35 13.21 -25.61
N TYR A 39 8.82 13.74 -26.74
CA TYR A 39 8.14 13.54 -28.01
C TYR A 39 8.30 12.11 -28.51
N ARG A 40 9.52 11.55 -28.42
CA ARG A 40 9.84 10.17 -28.84
C ARG A 40 9.13 9.09 -28.02
N LEU A 41 8.73 9.40 -26.79
CA LEU A 41 8.01 8.49 -25.90
C LEU A 41 6.50 8.44 -26.15
N LYS A 42 5.92 9.38 -26.92
CA LYS A 42 4.47 9.41 -27.25
C LYS A 42 3.92 8.08 -27.80
N PRO A 43 4.59 7.37 -28.72
CA PRO A 43 4.09 6.10 -29.23
C PRO A 43 3.98 5.04 -28.13
N MET A 44 4.98 4.95 -27.24
CA MET A 44 4.98 4.00 -26.13
C MET A 44 3.88 4.33 -25.11
N VAL A 45 3.70 5.60 -24.77
CA VAL A 45 2.66 6.05 -23.83
C VAL A 45 1.26 5.82 -24.40
N LYS A 46 1.09 5.93 -25.73
CA LYS A 46 -0.18 5.64 -26.43
C LYS A 46 -0.61 4.19 -26.33
N LEU A 47 0.32 3.25 -26.26
CA LEU A 47 0.01 1.81 -26.18
C LEU A 47 -0.47 1.39 -24.79
N MET A 48 -0.03 2.09 -23.74
CA MET A 48 -0.34 1.75 -22.34
C MET A 48 -1.84 1.58 -22.01
N PRO A 49 -2.77 2.47 -22.42
CA PRO A 49 -4.20 2.26 -22.15
C PRO A 49 -4.78 1.06 -22.91
N PHE A 50 -4.28 0.74 -24.10
CA PHE A 50 -4.71 -0.44 -24.84
C PHE A 50 -4.23 -1.72 -24.17
N ILE A 51 -2.97 -1.75 -23.72
CA ILE A 51 -2.40 -2.87 -22.97
C ILE A 51 -3.20 -3.09 -21.68
N ALA A 52 -3.54 -2.02 -20.95
CA ALA A 52 -4.36 -2.10 -19.75
C ALA A 52 -5.75 -2.69 -20.04
N ALA A 53 -6.44 -2.24 -21.09
CA ALA A 53 -7.74 -2.77 -21.48
C ALA A 53 -7.69 -4.26 -21.86
N ILE A 54 -6.68 -4.67 -22.65
CA ILE A 54 -6.49 -6.08 -23.03
C ILE A 54 -6.20 -6.93 -21.80
N THR A 55 -5.36 -6.42 -20.89
CA THR A 55 -4.99 -7.11 -19.65
C THR A 55 -6.20 -7.33 -18.75
N VAL A 56 -7.07 -6.32 -18.62
CA VAL A 56 -8.34 -6.44 -17.90
C VAL A 56 -9.29 -7.44 -18.58
N ALA A 57 -9.39 -7.42 -19.91
CA ALA A 57 -10.24 -8.37 -20.64
C ALA A 57 -9.77 -9.82 -20.42
N ILE A 58 -8.46 -10.08 -20.49
CA ILE A 58 -7.87 -11.39 -20.20
C ILE A 58 -8.13 -11.78 -18.74
N ALA A 59 -7.92 -10.86 -17.80
CA ALA A 59 -8.17 -11.09 -16.38
C ALA A 59 -9.63 -11.49 -16.09
N LEU A 60 -10.60 -10.79 -16.70
CA LEU A 60 -12.02 -11.12 -16.58
C LEU A 60 -12.36 -12.48 -17.20
N LEU A 61 -11.76 -12.81 -18.35
CA LEU A 61 -11.96 -14.11 -18.98
C LEU A 61 -11.40 -15.24 -18.11
N LEU A 62 -10.23 -15.05 -17.50
CA LEU A 62 -9.63 -16.03 -16.59
C LEU A 62 -10.37 -16.15 -15.26
N ALA A 63 -11.11 -15.11 -14.84
CA ALA A 63 -11.97 -15.16 -13.66
C ALA A 63 -13.13 -16.14 -13.82
N ILE A 64 -13.61 -16.37 -15.05
CA ILE A 64 -14.65 -17.35 -15.35
C ILE A 64 -14.15 -18.79 -15.13
N PHE A 65 -12.85 -19.04 -15.32
CA PHE A 65 -12.26 -20.38 -15.25
C PHE A 65 -11.68 -20.74 -13.87
N ASP A 66 -11.94 -19.93 -12.83
CA ASP A 66 -11.40 -20.09 -11.45
C ASP A 66 -9.85 -20.13 -11.34
N VAL A 67 -9.13 -19.97 -12.46
CA VAL A 67 -7.66 -19.87 -12.50
C VAL A 67 -7.20 -18.48 -12.04
N PHE A 68 -8.09 -17.48 -12.07
CA PHE A 68 -7.77 -16.09 -11.76
C PHE A 68 -7.08 -15.89 -10.42
N VAL A 69 -7.47 -16.60 -9.36
CA VAL A 69 -6.84 -16.43 -8.04
C VAL A 69 -5.33 -16.71 -8.07
N ARG A 70 -4.88 -17.64 -8.93
CA ARG A 70 -3.45 -17.97 -9.08
C ARG A 70 -2.67 -16.97 -9.91
N VAL A 71 -3.32 -16.35 -10.90
CA VAL A 71 -2.67 -15.42 -11.84
C VAL A 71 -2.88 -13.94 -11.49
N ALA A 72 -3.89 -13.61 -10.69
CA ALA A 72 -4.24 -12.26 -10.27
C ALA A 72 -3.07 -11.47 -9.65
N PRO A 73 -2.18 -12.08 -8.82
CA PRO A 73 -1.01 -11.36 -8.30
C PRO A 73 -0.06 -10.88 -9.41
N PHE A 74 0.13 -11.68 -10.46
CA PHE A 74 0.99 -11.31 -11.59
C PHE A 74 0.37 -10.18 -12.41
N PHE A 75 -0.94 -10.22 -12.62
CA PHE A 75 -1.67 -9.13 -13.28
C PHE A 75 -1.61 -7.83 -12.48
N PHE A 76 -1.78 -7.92 -11.16
CA PHE A 76 -1.67 -6.77 -10.27
C PHE A 76 -0.26 -6.17 -10.30
N LEU A 77 0.77 -7.01 -10.21
CA LEU A 77 2.17 -6.59 -10.27
C LEU A 77 2.50 -5.94 -11.63
N ALA A 78 2.10 -6.56 -12.74
CA ALA A 78 2.32 -6.05 -14.08
C ALA A 78 1.66 -4.68 -14.28
N SER A 79 0.43 -4.51 -13.78
CA SER A 79 -0.26 -3.23 -13.84
C SER A 79 0.41 -2.16 -12.98
N LEU A 80 0.88 -2.52 -11.78
CA LEU A 80 1.62 -1.60 -10.92
C LEU A 80 2.90 -1.10 -11.59
N VAL A 81 3.63 -1.99 -12.26
CA VAL A 81 4.82 -1.64 -13.06
C VAL A 81 4.45 -0.73 -14.22
N ALA A 82 3.36 -1.02 -14.95
CA ALA A 82 2.92 -0.19 -16.07
C ALA A 82 2.54 1.23 -15.63
N VAL A 83 1.80 1.37 -14.54
CA VAL A 83 1.46 2.67 -13.94
C VAL A 83 2.73 3.40 -13.47
N GLY A 84 3.64 2.69 -12.81
CA GLY A 84 4.94 3.25 -12.41
C GLY A 84 5.74 3.79 -13.60
N LEU A 85 5.76 3.05 -14.71
CA LEU A 85 6.42 3.46 -15.95
C LEU A 85 5.75 4.69 -16.58
N GLN A 86 4.41 4.77 -16.59
CA GLN A 86 3.69 5.95 -17.05
C GLN A 86 4.02 7.19 -16.20
N ILE A 87 4.11 7.04 -14.88
CA ILE A 87 4.52 8.12 -13.97
C ILE A 87 5.95 8.54 -14.29
N LEU A 88 6.87 7.59 -14.51
CA LEU A 88 8.25 7.88 -14.90
C LEU A 88 8.30 8.70 -16.20
N PHE A 89 7.50 8.33 -17.22
CA PHE A 89 7.42 9.09 -18.47
C PHE A 89 6.93 10.52 -18.25
N ILE A 90 5.93 10.71 -17.40
CA ILE A 90 5.45 12.05 -17.01
C ILE A 90 6.57 12.84 -16.33
N LEU A 91 7.33 12.23 -15.41
CA LEU A 91 8.47 12.90 -14.76
C LEU A 91 9.54 13.31 -15.76
N ILE A 92 9.88 12.44 -16.72
CA ILE A 92 10.81 12.75 -17.81
C ILE A 92 10.25 13.90 -18.68
N ALA A 93 8.95 13.93 -18.95
CA ALA A 93 8.32 15.03 -19.68
C ALA A 93 8.45 16.36 -18.92
N LEU A 94 8.35 16.36 -17.59
CA LEU A 94 8.48 17.56 -16.74
C LEU A 94 9.90 18.14 -16.66
N ILE A 95 10.90 17.46 -17.20
CA ILE A 95 12.25 18.01 -17.41
C ILE A 95 12.21 19.14 -18.44
N SER A 96 11.31 19.04 -19.43
CA SER A 96 11.12 20.11 -20.43
C SER A 96 10.42 21.33 -19.82
N LYS A 97 10.96 22.54 -20.07
CA LYS A 97 10.39 23.81 -19.58
C LYS A 97 8.96 24.03 -20.08
N THR A 98 8.68 23.74 -21.35
CA THR A 98 7.35 23.90 -21.96
C THR A 98 6.32 22.96 -21.35
N ALA A 99 6.70 21.69 -21.13
CA ALA A 99 5.82 20.71 -20.49
C ALA A 99 5.55 21.05 -19.01
N ARG A 100 6.57 21.53 -18.29
CA ARG A 100 6.44 21.95 -16.88
C ARG A 100 5.47 23.12 -16.73
N HIS A 101 5.57 24.13 -17.59
CA HIS A 101 4.68 25.30 -17.52
C HIS A 101 3.22 24.90 -17.78
N LYS A 102 2.97 24.02 -18.77
CA LYS A 102 1.64 23.47 -19.02
C LYS A 102 1.13 22.60 -17.87
N ALA A 103 1.99 21.79 -17.27
CA ALA A 103 1.61 20.95 -16.14
C ALA A 103 1.14 21.78 -14.93
N ILE A 104 1.86 22.84 -14.57
CA ILE A 104 1.51 23.72 -13.44
C ILE A 104 0.18 24.45 -13.66
N ASN A 105 -0.09 24.88 -14.89
CA ASN A 105 -1.32 25.60 -15.22
C ASN A 105 -2.53 24.68 -15.45
N SER A 106 -2.31 23.37 -15.54
CA SER A 106 -3.36 22.38 -15.78
C SER A 106 -4.08 21.95 -14.48
N THR A 107 -5.38 21.67 -14.57
CA THR A 107 -6.17 21.12 -13.45
C THR A 107 -5.69 19.74 -13.04
N GLU A 108 -5.22 18.93 -14.00
CA GLU A 108 -4.67 17.61 -13.77
C GLU A 108 -3.34 17.67 -13.01
N GLY A 109 -2.48 18.66 -13.30
CA GLY A 109 -1.24 18.89 -12.56
C GLY A 109 -1.48 19.32 -11.12
N LYS A 110 -2.49 20.17 -10.87
CA LYS A 110 -2.92 20.51 -9.50
C LYS A 110 -3.43 19.29 -8.75
N PHE A 111 -4.22 18.44 -9.42
CA PHE A 111 -4.71 17.19 -8.84
C PHE A 111 -3.56 16.23 -8.51
N MET A 112 -2.55 16.12 -9.37
CA MET A 112 -1.33 15.35 -9.10
C MET A 112 -0.56 15.85 -7.86
N VAL A 113 -0.47 17.16 -7.65
CA VAL A 113 0.16 17.73 -6.45
C VAL A 113 -0.61 17.35 -5.19
N VAL A 114 -1.94 17.45 -5.22
CA VAL A 114 -2.78 17.02 -4.09
C VAL A 114 -2.64 15.52 -3.83
N LEU A 115 -2.67 14.69 -4.87
CA LEU A 115 -2.42 13.25 -4.77
C LEU A 115 -1.04 12.94 -4.17
N ALA A 116 0.01 13.66 -4.59
CA ALA A 116 1.35 13.49 -4.06
C ALA A 116 1.42 13.87 -2.57
N LEU A 117 0.77 14.96 -2.16
CA LEU A 117 0.66 15.36 -0.76
C LEU A 117 -0.10 14.34 0.08
N LEU A 118 -1.22 13.81 -0.43
CA LEU A 118 -2.00 12.77 0.23
C LEU A 118 -1.20 11.46 0.35
N THR A 119 -0.48 11.07 -0.70
CA THR A 119 0.37 9.87 -0.69
C THR A 119 1.52 10.03 0.30
N TRP A 120 2.15 11.21 0.33
CA TRP A 120 3.18 11.53 1.31
C TRP A 120 2.66 11.49 2.75
N ALA A 121 1.47 12.04 2.99
CA ALA A 121 0.79 11.97 4.28
C ALA A 121 0.49 10.52 4.67
N ALA A 122 0.00 9.71 3.74
CA ALA A 122 -0.26 8.29 3.95
C ALA A 122 1.03 7.51 4.27
N ILE A 123 2.13 7.74 3.55
CA ILE A 123 3.43 7.12 3.85
C ILE A 123 3.90 7.49 5.25
N LYS A 124 3.82 8.77 5.63
CA LYS A 124 4.16 9.22 6.99
C LYS A 124 3.29 8.56 8.05
N PHE A 125 1.98 8.46 7.80
CA PHE A 125 1.03 7.82 8.71
C PHE A 125 1.31 6.32 8.85
N SER A 126 1.58 5.62 7.74
CA SER A 126 1.99 4.22 7.73
C SER A 126 3.28 3.99 8.51
N TRP A 127 4.28 4.88 8.34
CA TRP A 127 5.53 4.82 9.10
C TRP A 127 5.33 5.05 10.60
N GLN A 128 4.47 6.00 10.98
CA GLN A 128 4.11 6.23 12.39
C GLN A 128 3.39 5.02 12.98
N THR A 129 2.44 4.44 12.25
CA THR A 129 1.70 3.25 12.65
C THR A 129 2.63 2.05 12.79
N PHE A 130 3.55 1.85 11.84
CA PHE A 130 4.57 0.80 11.91
C PHE A 130 5.48 0.96 13.14
N ARG A 131 5.95 2.18 13.44
CA ARG A 131 6.71 2.45 14.67
C ARG A 131 5.88 2.20 15.94
N TYR A 132 4.60 2.53 15.93
CA TYR A 132 3.71 2.27 17.05
C TYR A 132 3.51 0.76 17.29
N VAL A 133 3.29 -0.02 16.22
CA VAL A 133 3.21 -1.49 16.28
C VAL A 133 4.53 -2.09 16.74
N LEU A 134 5.68 -1.62 16.25
CA LEU A 134 7.00 -2.04 16.74
C LEU A 134 7.17 -1.74 18.23
N LYS A 135 6.69 -0.58 18.71
CA LYS A 135 6.74 -0.22 20.14
C LYS A 135 5.82 -1.12 20.97
N LEU A 136 4.65 -1.49 20.46
CA LEU A 136 3.74 -2.45 21.11
C LEU A 136 4.34 -3.86 21.16
N HIS A 137 4.92 -4.34 20.06
CA HIS A 137 5.62 -5.62 20.01
C HIS A 137 6.88 -5.64 20.90
N ALA A 138 7.61 -4.53 20.95
CA ALA A 138 8.73 -4.39 21.86
C ALA A 138 8.27 -4.40 23.32
N LYS A 139 7.14 -3.77 23.65
CA LYS A 139 6.54 -3.83 24.99
C LYS A 139 5.99 -5.21 25.33
N SER A 140 5.39 -5.94 24.39
CA SER A 140 4.89 -7.30 24.64
C SER A 140 6.03 -8.33 24.79
N LYS A 141 7.11 -8.22 23.99
CA LYS A 141 8.34 -9.01 24.20
C LYS A 141 9.11 -8.59 25.46
N SER A 142 9.06 -7.31 25.83
CA SER A 142 9.67 -6.85 27.08
C SER A 142 8.89 -7.32 28.31
N ALA A 143 7.56 -7.42 28.21
CA ALA A 143 6.71 -7.94 29.28
C ALA A 143 6.90 -9.45 29.50
N SER A 144 7.29 -10.22 28.47
CA SER A 144 7.59 -11.65 28.63
C SER A 144 9.04 -11.96 29.05
N GLY A 145 9.88 -10.94 29.27
CA GLY A 145 11.32 -11.14 29.50
C GLY A 145 11.96 -10.27 30.57
N ARG A 146 11.19 -9.42 31.28
CA ARG A 146 11.71 -8.53 32.33
C ARG A 146 11.11 -8.70 33.72
N ASP A 147 10.34 -9.77 33.97
CA ASP A 147 9.90 -10.12 35.33
C ASP A 147 10.85 -11.08 36.07
N TYR A 148 12.02 -11.41 35.50
CA TYR A 148 12.93 -12.42 36.09
C TYR A 148 14.25 -11.89 36.65
N GLN A 149 14.48 -10.58 36.74
CA GLN A 149 15.81 -10.09 37.13
C GLN A 149 15.86 -8.96 38.16
N ASP A 150 14.78 -8.71 38.90
CA ASP A 150 14.81 -7.71 39.98
C ASP A 150 13.83 -7.98 41.15
N ARG A 151 13.79 -9.23 41.65
CA ARG A 151 13.21 -9.52 42.98
C ARG A 151 14.11 -10.42 43.79
N ASN A 152 14.69 -9.80 44.83
CA ASN A 152 15.37 -10.35 46.00
C ASN A 152 15.17 -11.85 46.28
N VAL A 153 16.31 -12.56 46.32
CA VAL A 153 16.84 -13.34 47.45
C VAL A 153 15.79 -13.70 48.55
N PHE A 154 15.41 -14.98 48.58
CA PHE A 154 14.48 -15.69 49.50
C PHE A 154 12.97 -15.46 49.31
N GLY A 155 12.30 -16.44 48.71
CA GLY A 155 10.84 -16.56 48.76
C GLY A 155 10.30 -17.66 47.87
N TYR A 156 9.96 -18.80 48.47
CA TYR A 156 9.28 -19.93 47.83
C TYR A 156 7.93 -19.45 47.24
N HIS A 157 7.72 -19.57 45.93
CA HIS A 157 6.43 -19.33 45.28
C HIS A 157 5.80 -20.64 44.82
N GLY A 158 5.45 -21.48 45.80
CA GLY A 158 4.43 -22.51 45.59
C GLY A 158 3.06 -21.85 45.74
N HIS A 159 2.17 -22.03 44.77
CA HIS A 159 0.77 -21.62 44.91
C HIS A 159 0.15 -22.41 46.07
N GLU A 160 0.01 -21.77 47.24
CA GLU A 160 -0.82 -22.31 48.32
C GLU A 160 -2.27 -22.32 47.81
N SER A 161 -2.84 -23.51 47.63
CA SER A 161 -4.27 -23.66 47.34
C SER A 161 -5.08 -23.03 48.49
N GLU A 162 -6.25 -22.44 48.20
CA GLU A 162 -7.08 -21.76 49.22
C GLU A 162 -7.40 -22.67 50.42
N ALA A 163 -7.42 -24.00 50.19
CA ALA A 163 -7.57 -25.01 51.22
C ALA A 163 -6.42 -25.03 52.26
N GLN A 164 -5.18 -24.72 51.86
CA GLN A 164 -4.03 -24.62 52.79
C GLN A 164 -4.03 -23.31 53.59
N LYS A 165 -4.50 -22.22 52.99
CA LYS A 165 -4.65 -20.92 53.67
C LYS A 165 -5.72 -20.96 54.75
N ALA A 166 -6.84 -21.65 54.51
CA ALA A 166 -7.88 -21.88 55.51
C ALA A 166 -7.39 -22.71 56.70
N ARG A 167 -6.58 -23.76 56.47
CA ARG A 167 -6.00 -24.61 57.53
C ARG A 167 -5.02 -23.87 58.44
N ARG A 168 -4.32 -22.86 57.94
CA ARG A 168 -3.41 -22.02 58.74
C ARG A 168 -4.13 -20.98 59.59
N LEU A 169 -5.19 -20.37 59.05
CA LEU A 169 -5.95 -19.32 59.73
C LEU A 169 -6.86 -19.86 60.83
N PHE A 170 -7.42 -21.06 60.64
CA PHE A 170 -8.35 -21.68 61.57
C PHE A 170 -7.76 -22.94 62.20
N GLY A 171 -6.58 -22.80 62.83
CA GLY A 171 -5.80 -23.89 63.40
C GLY A 171 -6.64 -25.01 64.01
N GLN A 172 -6.87 -26.07 63.24
CA GLN A 172 -7.50 -27.30 63.70
C GLN A 172 -6.37 -28.27 64.07
N TYR A 173 -6.12 -28.36 65.37
CA TYR A 173 -5.53 -29.54 65.98
C TYR A 173 -6.64 -30.61 66.09
N TYR A 174 -6.42 -31.74 65.40
CA TYR A 174 -7.00 -33.10 65.50
C TYR A 174 -8.36 -33.35 66.20
N GLU A 175 -9.20 -34.15 65.53
CA GLU A 175 -9.32 -35.61 65.82
C GLU A 175 -9.05 -36.42 64.55
#